data_AF-A0A9E3D478-F1
#
_entry.id   AF-A0A9E3D478-F1
#
_cell.length_a   1.000
_cell.length_b   1.000
_cell.length_c   1.000
_cell.angle_alpha   90.00
_cell.angle_beta   90.00
_cell.angle_gamma   90.00
#
_symmetry.space_group_name_H-M   'P 1'
#
loop_
_entity.id
_entity.type
_entity.pdbx_description
1 polymer ?
#
loop_
_entity_poly.entity_id
_entity_poly.type
_entity_poly.pdbx_seq_one_letter_code
_entity_poly.pdbx_strand_id
1 'polypeptide(L)' 'MLDPAIFEAEKSGARDLENIHFIDLTDQVCQRMFAGRSTSARVMYRDNNHFTAKFADHLMPLLEANLLSILGEAR' A
#
# COMPACT_ATOMS: atom_id res chain seq x y z
N MET A 1 8.99 -1.02 -8.64
CA MET A 1 9.68 -1.94 -7.71
C MET A 1 10.12 -1.08 -6.55
N LEU A 2 9.78 -1.47 -5.32
CA LEU A 2 10.21 -0.77 -4.11
C LEU A 2 11.73 -0.90 -3.99
N ASP A 3 12.42 0.18 -3.62
CA ASP A 3 13.86 0.11 -3.33
C ASP A 3 14.07 -0.66 -2.01
N PRO A 4 14.81 -1.78 -1.99
CA PRO A 4 15.02 -2.56 -0.78
C PRO A 4 15.67 -1.76 0.36
N ALA A 5 16.56 -0.81 0.05
CA ALA A 5 17.24 0.00 1.06
C ALA A 5 16.27 0.97 1.74
N ILE A 6 15.33 1.55 1.00
CA ILE A 6 14.28 2.43 1.56
C ILE A 6 13.36 1.61 2.46
N PHE A 7 12.92 0.43 2.00
CA PHE A 7 12.03 -0.43 2.78
C PHE A 7 12.65 -0.90 4.09
N GLU A 8 13.94 -1.28 4.09
CA GLU A 8 14.63 -1.65 5.32
C GLU A 8 14.84 -0.44 6.24
N ALA A 9 15.07 0.75 5.71
CA ALA A 9 15.18 1.97 6.51
C ALA A 9 13.85 2.31 7.21
N GLU A 10 12.72 2.20 6.51
CA GLU A 10 11.38 2.42 7.07
C GLU A 10 11.08 1.43 8.20
N LYS A 11 11.34 0.13 7.99
CA LYS A 11 11.18 -0.89 9.04
C LYS A 11 12.12 -0.67 10.22
N SER A 12 13.37 -0.30 9.96
CA SER A 12 14.35 -0.06 11.03
C SER A 12 13.98 1.15 11.88
N GLY A 13 13.37 2.19 11.29
CA GLY A 13 12.95 3.40 12.00
C GLY A 13 11.85 3.17 13.04
N ALA A 14 11.07 2.10 12.90
CA ALA A 14 9.99 1.76 13.84
C ALA A 14 10.32 0.58 14.77
N ARG A 15 11.54 0.03 14.73
CA ARG A 15 11.91 -1.19 15.46
C ARG A 15 11.64 -1.11 16.97
N ASP A 16 11.82 0.07 17.56
CA ASP A 16 11.68 0.30 19.01
C ASP A 16 10.39 1.06 19.36
N LEU A 17 9.46 1.19 18.41
CA LEU A 17 8.15 1.79 18.66
C LEU A 17 7.13 0.72 18.99
N GLU A 18 6.49 0.86 20.15
CA GLU A 18 5.40 -0.01 20.55
C GLU A 18 4.13 0.30 19.75
N ASN A 19 3.31 -0.72 19.48
CA ASN A 19 2.02 -0.60 18.79
C ASN A 19 2.10 -0.02 17.36
N ILE A 20 3.22 -0.21 16.66
CA ILE A 20 3.35 0.12 15.23
C ILE A 20 3.23 -1.15 14.39
N HIS A 21 2.42 -1.06 13.33
CA HIS A 21 2.23 -2.13 12.37
C HIS A 21 2.50 -1.62 10.95
N PHE A 22 3.22 -2.41 10.16
CA PHE A 22 3.45 -2.12 8.75
C PHE A 22 2.47 -2.91 7.91
N ILE A 23 1.76 -2.21 7.02
CA ILE A 23 0.90 -2.81 6.00
C ILE A 23 1.58 -2.59 4.65
N ASP A 24 2.07 -3.68 4.05
CA ASP A 24 2.70 -3.63 2.73
C ASP A 24 1.63 -3.77 1.63
N LEU A 25 1.46 -2.70 0.84
CA LEU A 25 0.55 -2.66 -0.31
C LEU A 25 1.30 -2.64 -1.66
N THR A 26 2.60 -3.00 -1.64
CA THR A 26 3.47 -2.91 -2.82
C THR A 26 2.91 -3.73 -3.97
N ASP A 27 2.36 -4.92 -3.73
CA ASP A 27 1.82 -5.75 -4.80
C ASP A 27 0.58 -5.15 -5.47
N GLN A 28 -0.19 -4.32 -4.78
CA GLN A 28 -1.40 -3.68 -5.31
C GLN A 28 -1.08 -2.38 -6.04
N VAL A 29 0.01 -1.72 -5.67
CA VAL A 29 0.45 -0.45 -6.26
C VAL A 29 1.48 -0.66 -7.37
N CYS A 30 2.38 -1.63 -7.22
CA CYS A 30 3.56 -1.83 -8.07
C CYS A 30 3.44 -3.01 -9.05
N GLN A 31 2.26 -3.62 -9.21
CA GLN A 31 2.06 -4.81 -10.06
C GLN A 31 2.60 -4.59 -11.50
N ARG A 32 3.71 -5.28 -11.79
CA ARG A 32 4.44 -5.50 -13.05
C ARG A 32 4.36 -4.40 -14.14
N MET A 33 5.42 -3.59 -14.18
CA MET A 33 6.07 -3.05 -15.41
C MET A 33 5.28 -2.19 -16.40
N PHE A 34 4.10 -1.67 -16.06
CA PHE A 34 3.49 -0.56 -16.81
C PHE A 34 3.06 0.56 -15.86
N ALA A 35 4.04 1.33 -15.39
CA ALA A 35 3.85 2.67 -14.82
C ALA A 35 3.40 3.67 -15.90
N GLY A 36 2.44 3.29 -16.73
CA GLY A 36 1.82 4.13 -17.73
C GLY A 36 0.34 4.20 -17.45
N ARG A 37 -0.09 5.03 -16.47
CA ARG A 37 -1.48 5.45 -16.13
C ARG A 37 -2.59 4.38 -16.04
N SER A 38 -2.33 3.12 -16.40
CA SER A 38 -3.30 2.04 -16.48
C SER A 38 -2.56 0.71 -16.35
N THR A 39 -2.58 0.13 -15.16
CA THR A 39 -2.61 -1.33 -15.08
C THR A 39 -4.01 -1.75 -15.52
N SER A 40 -4.12 -2.62 -16.53
CA SER A 40 -5.39 -3.28 -16.91
C SER A 40 -6.67 -2.45 -16.64
N ALA A 41 -6.93 -1.48 -17.51
CA ALA A 41 -8.16 -0.66 -17.58
C ALA A 41 -8.49 0.31 -16.42
N ARG A 42 -7.64 0.50 -15.39
CA ARG A 42 -7.96 1.42 -14.28
C ARG A 42 -6.95 2.56 -14.14
N VAL A 43 -7.45 3.80 -14.19
CA VAL A 43 -6.65 5.01 -13.94
C VAL A 43 -6.31 5.08 -12.45
N MET A 44 -5.07 4.76 -12.11
CA MET A 44 -4.59 4.69 -10.73
C MET A 44 -4.30 6.06 -10.14
N TYR A 45 -3.65 6.93 -10.92
CA TYR A 45 -3.14 8.21 -10.44
C TYR A 45 -3.87 9.41 -11.05
N ARG A 46 -4.11 10.44 -10.23
CA ARG A 46 -4.58 11.76 -10.67
C ARG A 46 -3.44 12.59 -11.24
N ASP A 47 -2.27 12.51 -10.60
CA ASP A 47 -1.05 13.24 -10.92
C ASP A 47 0.17 12.34 -10.62
N ASN A 48 1.36 12.89 -10.40
CA ASN A 48 2.58 12.09 -10.29
C ASN A 48 2.69 11.30 -8.97
N ASN A 49 1.83 11.55 -7.99
CA ASN A 49 1.95 10.96 -6.66
C ASN A 49 0.62 10.71 -5.93
N HIS A 50 -0.51 11.25 -6.41
CA HIS A 50 -1.81 11.02 -5.79
C HIS A 50 -2.63 9.99 -6.55
N PHE A 51 -3.24 9.06 -5.83
CA PHE A 51 -4.24 8.16 -6.41
C PHE A 51 -5.52 8.91 -6.80
N THR A 52 -6.24 8.38 -7.78
CA THR A 52 -7.62 8.80 -8.03
C THR A 52 -8.51 8.34 -6.88
N ALA A 53 -9.60 9.07 -6.60
CA ALA A 53 -10.57 8.68 -5.58
C ALA A 53 -11.06 7.23 -5.79
N LYS A 54 -11.40 6.87 -7.05
CA LYS A 54 -11.84 5.51 -7.40
C LYS A 54 -10.80 4.43 -7.13
N PHE A 55 -9.51 4.74 -7.27
CA PHE A 55 -8.46 3.78 -6.98
C PHE A 55 -8.21 3.68 -5.47
N ALA A 56 -8.26 4.79 -4.73
CA ALA A 56 -8.22 4.76 -3.27
C ALA A 56 -9.38 3.92 -2.70
N ASP A 57 -10.61 4.11 -3.19
CA ASP A 57 -11.78 3.31 -2.80
C ASP A 57 -11.57 1.82 -3.07
N HIS A 58 -10.83 1.47 -4.12
CA HIS A 58 -10.50 0.08 -4.44
C HIS A 58 -9.51 -0.54 -3.46
N LEU A 59 -8.61 0.25 -2.87
CA LEU A 59 -7.65 -0.21 -1.88
C LEU A 59 -8.30 -0.39 -0.50
N MET A 60 -9.39 0.32 -0.21
CA MET A 60 -10.03 0.32 1.11
C MET A 60 -10.37 -1.06 1.67
N PRO A 61 -10.99 -2.00 0.91
CA PRO A 61 -11.31 -3.32 1.46
C PRO A 61 -10.07 -4.12 1.89
N LEU A 62 -8.95 -3.97 1.17
CA LEU A 62 -7.69 -4.63 1.53
C LEU A 62 -7.09 -3.99 2.79
N LEU A 63 -7.12 -2.66 2.86
CA LEU A 63 -6.65 -1.94 4.05
C LEU A 63 -7.47 -2.32 5.28
N GLU A 64 -8.79 -2.36 5.15
CA GLU A 64 -9.72 -2.76 6.22
C GLU A 64 -9.41 -4.19 6.71
N ALA A 65 -9.23 -5.16 5.81
CA ALA A 65 -8.89 -6.53 6.18
C ALA A 65 -7.57 -6.61 6.98
N ASN A 66 -6.55 -5.85 6.57
CA ASN A 66 -5.27 -5.80 7.30
C ASN A 66 -5.43 -5.12 8.68
N LEU A 67 -6.19 -4.02 8.74
CA LEU A 67 -6.44 -3.30 9.99
C LEU A 67 -7.23 -4.16 11.00
N LEU A 68 -8.30 -4.82 10.57
CA LEU A 68 -9.09 -5.70 11.46
C LEU A 68 -8.24 -6.87 11.99
N SER A 69 -7.35 -7.43 11.17
CA SER A 69 -6.40 -8.45 11.61
C SER A 69 -5.43 -7.94 12.68
N ILE A 70 -4.99 -6.69 12.59
CA ILE A 70 -4.11 -6.05 13.58
C ILE A 70 -4.85 -5.80 14.90
N LEU A 71 -6.10 -5.34 14.80
CA LEU A 71 -6.94 -5.00 15.96
C LEU A 71 -7.50 -6.25 16.68
N GLY A 72 -7.29 -7.45 16.15
CA GLY A 72 -7.88 -8.68 16.69
C GLY A 72 -9.39 -8.81 16.43
N GLU A 73 -9.91 -8.05 15.47
CA GLU A 73 -11.31 -8.04 15.04
C GLU A 73 -11.53 -8.81 13.73
N ALA A 74 -10.61 -9.74 13.40
CA ALA A 74 -10.79 -10.65 12.28
C ALA A 74 -12.02 -11.54 12.53
N ARG A 75 -13.07 -11.32 11.75
CA ARG A 75 -14.34 -12.02 11.86
C ARG A 75 -14.33 -13.38 11.17
#